data_AF-A0A4Q9HL89-F1
#
_entry.id   AF-A0A4Q9HL89-F1
#
_cell.length_a   1.000
_cell.length_b   1.000
_cell.length_c   1.000
_cell.angle_alpha   90.00
_cell.angle_beta   90.00
_cell.angle_gamma   90.00
#
_symmetry.space_group_name_H-M   'P 1'
#
loop_
_entity.id
_entity.type
_entity.pdbx_description
1 polymer ?
#
loop_
_entity_poly.entity_id
_entity_poly.type
_entity_poly.pdbx_seq_one_letter_code
_entity_poly.pdbx_strand_id
1 'polypeptide(L)'
;MLGLAAVALAGALAFTAAAPAGAATGQRINGCGWNGGSSGKHPFYEHCATNTNVWIKVKRFPRGNYHRCVGPGKTVLDIDATGAWYDSGYRGGLCKHPGDTGS
;
A
#
# COMPACT_ATOMS: atom_id res chain seq x y z
N MET A 1 0.02 -13.63 71.59
CA MET A 1 -1.03 -13.13 70.69
C MET A 1 -0.65 -11.73 70.23
N LEU A 2 -0.97 -11.41 68.96
CA LEU A 2 -0.81 -10.15 68.21
C LEU A 2 0.55 -9.88 67.55
N GLY A 3 0.51 -9.79 66.22
CA GLY A 3 1.55 -9.21 65.37
C GLY A 3 1.32 -9.50 63.89
N LEU A 4 0.25 -8.97 63.30
CA LEU A 4 -0.02 -9.01 61.85
C LEU A 4 1.16 -8.42 61.06
N ALA A 5 1.60 -9.13 60.02
CA ALA A 5 2.28 -8.51 58.89
C ALA A 5 1.65 -9.03 57.60
N ALA A 6 0.60 -8.36 57.16
CA ALA A 6 0.06 -8.46 55.82
C ALA A 6 1.03 -7.76 54.87
N VAL A 7 1.63 -8.49 53.92
CA VAL A 7 2.38 -7.87 52.82
C VAL A 7 1.45 -7.82 51.61
N ALA A 8 1.00 -6.61 51.32
CA ALA A 8 0.17 -6.28 50.18
C ALA A 8 1.02 -5.95 48.94
N LEU A 9 0.55 -6.47 47.79
CA LEU A 9 0.50 -5.84 46.46
C LEU A 9 1.76 -5.21 45.83
N ALA A 10 2.19 -5.78 44.69
CA ALA A 10 2.46 -5.11 43.41
C ALA A 10 2.92 -6.18 42.41
N GLY A 11 2.25 -6.50 41.30
CA GLY A 11 1.62 -5.58 40.35
C GLY A 11 2.61 -5.20 39.24
N ALA A 12 3.20 -6.18 38.55
CA ALA A 12 4.02 -5.94 37.36
C ALA A 12 3.34 -6.56 36.13
N LEU A 13 2.36 -5.84 35.59
CA LEU A 13 1.90 -6.04 34.21
C LEU A 13 3.07 -5.64 33.31
N ALA A 14 3.81 -6.65 32.82
CA ALA A 14 4.78 -6.45 31.77
C ALA A 14 4.00 -6.04 30.50
N PHE A 15 3.94 -4.73 30.25
CA PHE A 15 3.57 -4.20 28.95
C PHE A 15 4.64 -4.65 27.96
N THR A 16 4.36 -5.73 27.23
CA THR A 16 5.10 -6.08 26.02
C THR A 16 4.91 -4.93 25.05
N ALA A 17 5.91 -4.05 24.99
CA ALA A 17 6.02 -3.03 23.97
C ALA A 17 5.99 -3.73 22.61
N ALA A 18 4.85 -3.65 21.91
CA ALA A 18 4.79 -4.02 20.51
C ALA A 18 5.78 -3.10 19.78
N ALA A 19 6.86 -3.68 19.27
CA ALA A 19 7.77 -2.96 18.41
C ALA A 19 6.94 -2.32 17.28
N PRO A 20 7.16 -1.03 16.94
CA PRO A 20 6.49 -0.45 15.80
C PRO A 20 6.88 -1.29 14.59
N ALA A 21 5.87 -1.78 13.87
CA ALA A 21 6.07 -2.40 12.58
C ALA A 21 6.74 -1.36 11.68
N GLY A 22 8.05 -1.48 11.51
CA GLY A 22 8.84 -0.69 10.58
C GLY A 22 8.47 -1.05 9.15
N ALA A 23 7.26 -0.71 8.73
CA ALA A 23 6.86 -0.70 7.34
C ALA A 23 7.32 0.65 6.75
N ALA A 24 8.51 0.65 6.15
CA ALA A 24 8.86 1.43 4.95
C ALA A 24 10.37 1.35 4.75
N THR A 25 10.86 0.21 4.30
CA THR A 25 12.06 0.23 3.47
C THR A 25 11.71 1.02 2.22
N GLY A 26 12.14 2.30 2.19
CA GLY A 26 12.07 3.19 1.04
C GLY A 26 12.86 2.57 -0.12
N GLN A 27 12.22 1.67 -0.84
CA GLN A 27 12.84 0.90 -1.90
C GLN A 27 12.68 1.67 -3.22
N ARG A 28 13.65 2.57 -3.47
CA ARG A 28 14.04 3.17 -4.77
C ARG A 28 12.87 3.68 -5.64
N ILE A 29 12.65 4.99 -5.64
CA ILE A 29 11.89 5.70 -6.68
C ILE A 29 12.66 5.55 -8.01
N ASN A 30 12.45 4.44 -8.70
CA ASN A 30 12.99 4.18 -10.03
C ASN A 30 11.82 4.36 -11.01
N GLY A 31 11.62 5.62 -11.44
CA GLY A 31 10.64 6.00 -12.46
C GLY A 31 9.18 5.84 -12.04
N CYS A 32 8.49 6.96 -11.81
CA CYS A 32 7.04 7.00 -11.74
C CYS A 32 6.44 6.38 -13.02
N GLY A 33 5.34 5.65 -12.88
CA GLY A 33 4.62 5.04 -13.98
C GLY A 33 4.87 3.55 -14.14
N TRP A 34 4.69 3.08 -15.37
CA TRP A 34 4.77 1.65 -15.69
C TRP A 34 6.17 1.08 -15.56
N ASN A 35 6.25 -0.04 -14.87
CA ASN A 35 7.43 -0.88 -14.75
C ASN A 35 7.05 -2.30 -15.17
N GLY A 36 7.61 -2.76 -16.30
CA GLY A 36 7.28 -4.06 -16.90
C GLY A 36 7.68 -5.30 -16.09
N GLY A 37 8.27 -5.12 -14.91
CA GLY A 37 8.87 -6.20 -14.14
C GLY A 37 10.15 -6.71 -14.81
N SER A 38 11.01 -7.37 -14.02
CA SER A 38 12.08 -8.23 -14.56
C SER A 38 11.56 -9.66 -14.64
N SER A 39 12.15 -10.52 -15.47
CA SER A 39 11.74 -11.92 -15.63
C SER A 39 11.39 -12.59 -14.30
N GLY A 40 10.15 -13.07 -14.17
CA GLY A 40 9.63 -13.74 -12.97
C GLY A 40 9.05 -12.81 -11.89
N LYS A 41 9.05 -11.48 -12.08
CA LYS A 41 8.39 -10.51 -11.19
C LYS A 41 7.15 -9.94 -11.84
N HIS A 42 6.12 -9.70 -11.04
CA HIS A 42 4.93 -9.00 -11.51
C HIS A 42 5.29 -7.59 -11.97
N PRO A 43 4.72 -7.13 -13.11
CA PRO A 43 4.79 -5.73 -13.47
C PRO A 43 4.05 -4.88 -12.43
N PHE A 44 4.43 -3.61 -12.34
CA PHE A 44 3.83 -2.68 -11.40
C PHE A 44 3.71 -1.29 -12.00
N TYR A 45 2.85 -0.48 -11.40
CA TYR A 45 2.74 0.95 -11.68
C TYR A 45 3.11 1.72 -10.42
N GLU A 46 4.06 2.64 -10.52
CA GLU A 46 4.50 3.50 -9.42
C GLU A 46 3.81 4.86 -9.52
N HIS A 47 2.92 5.18 -8.59
CA HIS A 47 2.29 6.50 -8.54
C HIS A 47 3.03 7.41 -7.57
N CYS A 48 3.75 8.40 -8.08
CA CYS A 48 4.62 9.23 -7.23
C CYS A 48 3.91 10.36 -6.49
N ALA A 49 2.68 10.71 -6.86
CA ALA A 49 1.95 11.72 -6.08
C ALA A 49 1.51 11.11 -4.76
N THR A 50 1.69 11.83 -3.65
CA THR A 50 1.53 11.32 -2.28
C THR A 50 0.12 11.47 -1.72
N ASN A 51 -0.75 12.22 -2.40
CA ASN A 51 -2.03 12.68 -1.87
C ASN A 51 -3.21 12.50 -2.84
N THR A 52 -2.99 11.81 -3.96
CA THR A 52 -4.03 11.61 -4.98
C THR A 52 -4.06 10.16 -5.43
N ASN A 53 -5.24 9.70 -5.81
CA ASN A 53 -5.37 8.46 -6.56
C ASN A 53 -5.78 8.77 -7.98
N VAL A 54 -5.21 8.03 -8.92
CA VAL A 54 -5.40 8.23 -10.35
C VAL A 54 -5.93 6.96 -11.00
N TRP A 55 -6.70 7.15 -12.07
CA TRP A 55 -7.01 6.04 -12.96
C TRP A 55 -5.84 5.77 -13.88
N ILE A 56 -5.41 4.51 -13.92
CA ILE A 56 -4.51 4.02 -14.96
C ILE A 56 -5.28 3.09 -15.88
N LYS A 57 -4.91 3.09 -17.15
CA LYS A 57 -5.32 2.06 -18.11
C LYS A 57 -4.20 1.03 -18.20
N VAL A 58 -4.53 -0.21 -17.90
CA VAL A 58 -3.62 -1.36 -17.93
C VAL A 58 -3.88 -2.13 -19.21
N LYS A 59 -2.83 -2.30 -20.02
CA LYS A 59 -2.83 -3.14 -21.20
C LYS A 59 -2.43 -4.56 -20.81
N ARG A 60 -3.21 -5.54 -21.21
CA ARG A 60 -2.92 -6.97 -21.02
C ARG A 60 -2.86 -7.69 -22.35
N PHE A 61 -2.16 -8.82 -22.38
CA PHE A 61 -2.21 -9.76 -23.49
C PHE A 61 -2.04 -11.19 -22.96
N PRO A 62 -2.89 -12.15 -23.34
CA PRO A 62 -3.95 -12.07 -24.36
C PRO A 62 -5.30 -11.52 -23.84
N ARG A 63 -5.39 -11.14 -22.56
CA ARG A 63 -6.64 -10.63 -21.96
C ARG A 63 -6.93 -9.18 -22.36
N GLY A 64 -8.19 -8.78 -22.22
CA GLY A 64 -8.62 -7.39 -22.45
C GLY A 64 -8.00 -6.39 -21.46
N ASN A 65 -7.87 -5.14 -21.92
CA ASN A 65 -7.41 -4.00 -21.14
C ASN A 65 -8.44 -3.63 -20.06
N TYR A 66 -8.00 -2.96 -19.00
CA TYR A 66 -8.89 -2.48 -17.94
C TYR A 66 -8.38 -1.19 -17.30
N HIS A 67 -9.28 -0.51 -16.60
CA HIS A 67 -8.93 0.66 -15.78
C HIS A 67 -8.82 0.27 -14.32
N ARG A 68 -7.80 0.78 -13.63
CA ARG A 68 -7.56 0.55 -12.21
C ARG A 68 -7.29 1.87 -11.49
N CYS A 69 -7.92 2.05 -10.35
CA CYS A 69 -7.63 3.16 -9.46
C CYS A 69 -6.38 2.81 -8.66
N VAL A 70 -5.36 3.66 -8.72
CA VAL A 70 -4.09 3.45 -8.00
C VAL A 70 -3.79 4.64 -7.12
N GLY A 71 -3.43 4.34 -5.88
CA GLY A 71 -3.00 5.35 -4.92
C GLY A 71 -1.49 5.52 -4.91
N PRO A 72 -0.99 6.41 -4.05
CA PRO A 72 0.43 6.69 -3.91
C PRO A 72 1.27 5.41 -3.70
N GLY A 73 2.44 5.38 -4.33
CA GLY A 73 3.39 4.29 -4.25
C GLY A 73 3.17 3.19 -5.29
N LYS A 74 3.70 2.01 -4.98
CA LYS A 74 3.73 0.85 -5.87
C LYS A 74 2.40 0.11 -5.88
N THR A 75 1.77 0.04 -7.05
CA THR A 75 0.65 -0.88 -7.31
C THR A 75 1.10 -2.06 -8.18
N VAL A 76 1.06 -3.27 -7.64
CA VAL A 76 1.31 -4.51 -8.39
C VAL A 76 0.16 -4.79 -9.35
N LEU A 77 0.49 -5.08 -10.61
CA LEU A 77 -0.46 -5.37 -11.68
C LEU A 77 -0.52 -6.86 -11.98
N ASP A 78 -1.46 -7.24 -12.83
CA ASP A 78 -1.59 -8.62 -13.29
C ASP A 78 -0.32 -9.08 -14.02
N ILE A 79 0.01 -10.36 -13.91
CA ILE A 79 1.24 -10.92 -14.49
C ILE A 79 1.30 -10.81 -16.01
N ASP A 80 0.15 -10.74 -16.67
CA ASP A 80 -0.02 -10.63 -18.11
C ASP A 80 -0.14 -9.16 -18.59
N ALA A 81 0.09 -8.20 -17.69
CA ALA A 81 0.16 -6.80 -18.09
C ALA A 81 1.42 -6.56 -18.95
N THR A 82 1.22 -5.84 -20.05
CA THR A 82 2.26 -5.48 -21.03
C THR A 82 2.49 -3.97 -21.11
N GLY A 83 1.67 -3.18 -20.40
CA GLY A 83 1.80 -1.73 -20.31
C GLY A 83 0.80 -1.14 -19.32
N ALA A 84 1.10 0.04 -18.79
CA ALA A 84 0.14 0.86 -18.06
C ALA A 84 0.44 2.36 -18.21
N TRP A 85 -0.58 3.20 -18.20
CA TRP A 85 -0.43 4.65 -18.27
C TRP A 85 -1.57 5.35 -17.53
N TYR A 86 -1.28 6.56 -17.04
CA TYR A 86 -2.29 7.45 -16.48
C TYR A 86 -3.34 7.81 -17.55
N ASP A 87 -4.62 7.70 -17.19
CA ASP A 87 -5.75 8.03 -18.06
C ASP A 87 -6.59 9.16 -17.42
N SER A 88 -6.22 10.41 -17.73
CA SER A 88 -6.92 11.59 -17.24
C SER A 88 -8.34 11.76 -17.80
N GLY A 89 -8.64 11.10 -18.94
CA GLY A 89 -9.97 11.15 -19.56
C GLY A 89 -10.96 10.19 -18.91
N TYR A 90 -10.47 9.17 -18.19
CA TYR A 90 -11.33 8.19 -17.56
C TYR A 90 -11.91 8.71 -16.25
N ARG A 91 -13.24 8.93 -16.23
CA ARG A 91 -14.01 9.36 -15.05
C ARG A 91 -13.45 10.62 -14.36
N GLY A 92 -12.83 11.53 -15.13
CA GLY A 92 -12.23 12.76 -14.62
C GLY A 92 -10.81 12.61 -14.08
N GLY A 93 -10.13 11.50 -14.37
CA GLY A 93 -8.69 11.29 -14.12
C GLY A 93 -8.33 10.92 -12.67
N LEU A 94 -9.03 11.51 -11.70
CA LEU A 94 -8.90 11.16 -10.29
C LEU A 94 -9.91 10.07 -9.90
N CYS A 95 -9.52 9.26 -8.93
CA CYS A 95 -10.38 8.23 -8.36
C CYS A 95 -10.41 8.33 -6.83
N LYS A 96 -11.49 7.84 -6.23
CA LYS A 96 -11.57 7.65 -4.77
C LYS A 96 -11.48 6.15 -4.51
N HIS A 97 -10.52 5.69 -3.70
CA HIS A 97 -10.63 4.33 -3.16
C HIS A 97 -11.77 4.30 -2.13
N PRO A 98 -12.50 3.19 -2.00
CA PRO A 98 -13.51 2.99 -0.95
C PRO A 98 -12.98 3.06 0.51
N GLY A 99 -11.75 3.51 0.74
CA GLY A 99 -11.14 3.73 2.07
C GLY A 99 -10.56 5.13 2.27
N ASP A 100 -10.70 6.05 1.31
CA ASP A 100 -10.14 7.42 1.41
C ASP A 100 -11.13 8.45 1.99
N THR A 101 -12.31 8.02 2.44
CA THR A 101 -13.16 8.86 3.28
C THR A 101 -12.61 8.77 4.70
N GLY A 102 -11.87 9.79 5.10
CA GLY A 102 -11.33 9.93 6.45
C GLY A 102 -12.35 9.49 7.51
N SER A 103 -11.88 8.61 8.38
CA SER A 103 -12.48 8.33 9.68
C SER A 103 -11.88 9.28 10.70
#